data_AF-A0A3N5T7D5-F1
#
_entry.id   AF-A0A3N5T7D5-F1
#
_cell.length_a   1.000
_cell.length_b   1.000
_cell.length_c   1.000
_cell.angle_alpha   90.00
_cell.angle_beta   90.00
_cell.angle_gamma   90.00
#
_symmetry.space_group_name_H-M   'P 1'
#
loop_
_entity.id
_entity.type
_entity.pdbx_description
1 polymer ?
#
loop_
_entity_poly.entity_id
_entity_poly.type
_entity_poly.pdbx_seq_one_letter_code
_entity_poly.pdbx_strand_id
1 'polypeptide(L)'
;GCGTIEIVGNPEGCVGKATLATAEKAKPGVEALFDYMEKLVGDIMEKFPPGKLPELDKVSQRFSKEELEDLLKGPLKGGKHLYTVAWPAY
;
A
#
# COMPACT_ATOMS: atom_id res chain seq x y z
N GLY A 1 24.84 -0.69 -0.87
CA GLY A 1 25.27 -1.64 0.16
C GLY A 1 26.69 -2.12 -0.05
N CYS A 2 27.66 -1.20 -0.21
CA CYS A 2 29.09 -1.49 -0.35
C CYS A 2 29.93 -0.55 0.56
N GLY A 3 29.35 -0.11 1.68
CA GLY A 3 30.02 0.75 2.65
C GLY A 3 30.80 -0.05 3.68
N THR A 4 31.63 0.63 4.47
CA THR A 4 32.22 0.09 5.69
C THR A 4 31.13 -0.40 6.64
N ILE A 5 31.40 -1.49 7.37
CA ILE A 5 30.51 -1.95 8.45
C ILE A 5 30.27 -0.79 9.44
N GLU A 6 29.03 -0.51 9.78
CA GLU A 6 28.63 0.76 10.43
C GLU A 6 29.28 0.95 11.79
N ILE A 7 29.55 -0.13 12.54
CA ILE A 7 30.27 -0.06 13.82
C ILE A 7 31.73 0.42 13.67
N VAL A 8 32.31 0.30 12.47
CA VAL A 8 33.65 0.78 12.12
C VAL A 8 33.58 2.11 11.37
N GLY A 9 32.66 2.24 10.41
CA GLY A 9 32.58 3.40 9.52
C GLY A 9 31.84 4.61 10.10
N ASN A 10 30.87 4.37 10.97
CA ASN A 10 29.98 5.38 11.56
C ASN A 10 29.68 5.02 13.02
N PRO A 11 30.70 4.91 13.90
CA PRO A 11 30.52 4.48 15.30
C PRO A 11 29.57 5.38 16.10
N GLU A 12 29.43 6.64 15.71
CA GLU A 12 28.46 7.60 16.23
C GLU A 12 27.00 7.32 15.81
N GLY A 13 26.77 6.32 14.94
CA GLY A 13 25.45 5.95 14.44
C GLY A 13 24.88 6.91 13.38
N CYS A 14 25.71 7.77 12.79
CA CYS A 14 25.29 8.74 11.79
C CYS A 14 25.99 8.49 10.45
N VAL A 15 25.25 7.95 9.47
CA VAL A 15 25.74 7.81 8.10
C VAL A 15 25.49 9.11 7.34
N GLY A 16 26.52 9.96 7.24
CA GLY A 16 26.46 11.26 6.54
C GLY A 16 26.89 12.45 7.42
N LYS A 17 26.66 13.68 6.94
CA LYS A 17 27.01 14.92 7.67
C LYS A 17 25.76 15.70 8.07
N ALA A 18 25.08 15.25 9.12
CA ALA A 18 23.86 15.88 9.62
C ALA A 18 24.04 17.36 10.03
N THR A 19 25.25 17.76 10.44
CA THR A 19 25.59 19.15 10.81
C THR A 19 25.45 20.16 9.67
N LEU A 20 25.37 19.70 8.41
CA LEU A 20 25.14 20.55 7.25
C LEU A 20 23.65 20.81 6.98
N ALA A 21 22.75 20.19 7.75
CA ALA A 21 21.31 20.35 7.60
C ALA A 21 20.85 21.75 8.02
N THR A 22 19.88 22.27 7.27
CA THR A 22 19.22 23.55 7.56
C THR A 22 17.77 23.43 7.12
N ALA A 23 16.84 24.12 7.80
CA ALA A 23 15.42 24.07 7.45
C ALA A 23 15.16 24.41 5.97
N GLU A 24 15.86 25.42 5.42
CA GLU A 24 15.69 25.85 4.02
C GLU A 24 16.03 24.75 3.01
N LYS A 25 16.98 23.87 3.32
CA LYS A 25 17.32 22.72 2.45
C LYS A 25 16.23 21.65 2.44
N ALA A 26 15.46 21.54 3.52
CA ALA A 26 14.41 20.53 3.64
C ALA A 26 13.11 20.94 2.94
N LYS A 27 12.73 22.22 3.04
CA LYS A 27 11.47 22.77 2.52
C LYS A 27 11.09 22.29 1.11
N PRO A 28 11.93 22.47 0.06
CA PRO A 28 11.53 22.08 -1.29
C PRO A 28 11.27 20.58 -1.44
N GLY A 29 12.01 19.74 -0.70
CA GLY A 29 11.80 18.29 -0.72
C GLY A 29 10.53 17.87 0.02
N VAL A 30 10.22 18.54 1.13
CA VAL A 30 9.00 18.28 1.91
C VAL A 30 7.75 18.77 1.16
N GLU A 31 7.81 19.94 0.53
CA GLU A 31 6.73 20.46 -0.32
C GLU A 31 6.44 19.50 -1.48
N ALA A 32 7.47 19.11 -2.24
CA ALA A 32 7.31 18.15 -3.33
C ALA A 32 6.76 16.79 -2.87
N LEU A 33 7.15 16.33 -1.68
CA LEU A 33 6.60 15.12 -1.07
C LEU A 33 5.11 15.28 -0.77
N PHE A 34 4.70 16.40 -0.15
CA PHE A 34 3.30 16.62 0.20
C PHE A 34 2.42 16.83 -1.03
N ASP A 35 2.88 17.57 -2.04
CA ASP A 35 2.18 17.70 -3.32
C ASP A 35 1.97 16.32 -3.97
N TYR A 36 3.00 15.46 -3.91
CA TYR A 36 2.89 14.09 -4.40
C TYR A 36 1.92 13.24 -3.57
N MET A 37 1.94 13.38 -2.24
CA MET A 37 1.02 12.65 -1.37
C MET A 37 -0.43 13.05 -1.63
N GLU A 38 -0.72 14.34 -1.79
CA GLU A 38 -2.04 14.84 -2.15
C GLU A 38 -2.49 14.25 -3.50
N LYS A 39 -1.63 14.36 -4.52
CA LYS A 39 -1.89 13.78 -5.84
C LYS A 39 -2.17 12.29 -5.76
N LEU A 40 -1.33 11.53 -5.06
CA LEU A 40 -1.47 10.08 -4.93
C LEU A 40 -2.80 9.69 -4.27
N VAL A 41 -3.18 10.40 -3.20
CA VAL A 41 -4.47 10.19 -2.54
C VAL A 41 -5.62 10.49 -3.52
N GLY A 42 -5.53 11.59 -4.26
CA GLY A 42 -6.49 11.93 -5.32
C GLY A 42 -6.62 10.84 -6.37
N ASP A 43 -5.50 10.39 -6.93
CA ASP A 43 -5.43 9.33 -7.94
C ASP A 43 -6.07 8.03 -7.45
N ILE A 44 -5.82 7.64 -6.19
CA ILE A 44 -6.41 6.43 -5.58
C ILE A 44 -7.94 6.57 -5.46
N MET A 45 -8.41 7.72 -4.96
CA MET A 45 -9.84 7.96 -4.76
C MET A 45 -10.60 8.04 -6.09
N GLU A 46 -9.98 8.61 -7.13
CA GLU A 46 -10.52 8.62 -8.49
C GLU A 46 -10.56 7.20 -9.09
N LYS A 47 -9.47 6.44 -8.96
CA LYS A 47 -9.35 5.11 -9.54
C LYS A 47 -10.25 4.08 -8.84
N PHE A 48 -10.40 4.20 -7.52
CA PHE A 48 -11.13 3.27 -6.66
C PHE A 48 -12.17 4.01 -5.81
N PRO A 49 -13.28 4.48 -6.43
CA PRO A 49 -14.25 5.28 -5.72
C PRO A 49 -14.97 4.47 -4.64
N PRO A 50 -15.34 5.10 -3.50
CA PRO A 50 -16.05 4.43 -2.42
C PRO A 50 -17.34 3.74 -2.89
N GLY A 51 -17.58 2.53 -2.38
CA GLY A 51 -18.76 1.73 -2.72
C GLY A 51 -18.70 1.02 -4.07
N LYS A 52 -17.63 1.21 -4.86
CA LYS A 52 -17.38 0.45 -6.09
C LYS A 52 -16.20 -0.49 -5.88
N LEU A 53 -16.45 -1.79 -6.08
CA LEU A 53 -15.37 -2.76 -6.03
C LEU A 53 -14.45 -2.62 -7.26
N PRO A 54 -13.12 -2.80 -7.08
CA PRO A 54 -12.19 -2.95 -8.19
C PRO A 54 -12.54 -4.17 -9.07
N GLU A 55 -11.94 -4.24 -10.26
CA GLU A 55 -12.07 -5.40 -11.13
C GLU A 55 -11.56 -6.68 -10.41
N LEU A 56 -12.36 -7.74 -10.46
CA LEU A 56 -12.20 -8.95 -9.65
C LEU A 56 -10.86 -9.66 -9.87
N ASP A 57 -10.43 -9.74 -11.12
CA ASP A 57 -9.19 -10.38 -11.58
C ASP A 57 -7.93 -9.60 -11.16
N LYS A 58 -8.08 -8.33 -10.76
CA LYS A 58 -6.96 -7.48 -10.33
C LYS A 58 -6.68 -7.53 -8.84
N VAL A 59 -7.66 -7.94 -8.03
CA VAL A 59 -7.55 -7.89 -6.56
C VAL A 59 -7.73 -9.25 -5.87
N SER A 60 -8.21 -10.27 -6.58
CA SER A 60 -8.29 -11.63 -6.05
C SER A 60 -7.23 -12.53 -6.70
N GLN A 61 -6.44 -13.22 -5.88
CA GLN A 61 -5.45 -14.22 -6.33
C GLN A 61 -5.84 -15.66 -5.99
N ARG A 62 -7.05 -15.89 -5.45
CA ARG A 62 -7.37 -17.18 -4.79
C ARG A 62 -8.57 -17.94 -5.35
N PHE A 63 -9.45 -17.28 -6.10
CA PHE A 63 -10.77 -17.82 -6.44
C PHE A 63 -11.01 -17.77 -7.95
N SER A 64 -11.80 -18.73 -8.45
CA SER A 64 -12.31 -18.64 -9.82
C SER A 64 -13.26 -17.44 -9.96
N LYS A 65 -13.52 -17.03 -11.21
CA LYS A 65 -14.51 -15.99 -11.48
C LYS A 65 -15.89 -16.36 -10.92
N GLU A 66 -16.32 -17.61 -11.07
CA GLU A 66 -17.62 -18.05 -10.55
C GLU A 66 -17.68 -17.97 -9.02
N GLU A 67 -16.61 -18.37 -8.33
CA GLU A 67 -16.56 -18.31 -6.86
C GLU A 67 -16.64 -16.86 -6.36
N LEU A 68 -15.97 -15.93 -7.04
CA LEU A 68 -16.06 -14.50 -6.70
C LEU A 68 -17.45 -13.94 -6.93
N GLU A 69 -18.09 -14.26 -8.06
CA GLU A 69 -19.46 -13.83 -8.35
C GLU A 69 -20.44 -14.38 -7.30
N ASP A 70 -20.28 -15.63 -6.88
CA ASP A 70 -21.09 -16.27 -5.87
C ASP A 70 -20.90 -15.65 -4.47
N LEU A 71 -19.67 -15.29 -4.11
CA LEU A 71 -19.37 -14.57 -2.87
C LEU A 71 -19.92 -13.14 -2.88
N LEU A 72 -19.80 -12.42 -4.00
CA LEU A 72 -20.32 -11.06 -4.15
C LEU A 72 -21.85 -11.01 -4.10
N LYS A 73 -22.52 -12.04 -4.62
CA LYS A 73 -23.97 -12.17 -4.54
C LYS A 73 -24.43 -12.23 -3.08
N GLY A 74 -23.68 -12.93 -2.24
CA GLY A 74 -23.91 -13.03 -0.79
C GLY A 74 -25.08 -13.94 -0.40
N PRO A 75 -25.10 -14.41 0.85
CA PRO A 75 -26.01 -15.47 1.30
C PRO A 75 -27.48 -15.05 1.26
N LEU A 76 -27.75 -13.77 1.53
CA LEU A 76 -29.11 -13.21 1.52
C LEU A 76 -29.73 -13.14 0.12
N LYS A 77 -28.93 -13.33 -0.94
CA LYS A 77 -29.39 -13.37 -2.32
C LYS A 77 -29.12 -14.72 -2.97
N GLY A 78 -28.86 -15.76 -2.17
CA GLY A 78 -28.58 -17.12 -2.65
C GLY A 78 -27.20 -17.26 -3.31
N GLY A 79 -26.20 -16.58 -2.75
CA GLY A 79 -24.78 -16.84 -3.02
C GLY A 79 -24.05 -17.37 -1.78
N LYS A 80 -22.72 -17.42 -1.81
CA LYS A 80 -21.89 -17.88 -0.68
C LYS A 80 -21.72 -16.82 0.40
N HIS A 81 -21.53 -17.26 1.64
CA HIS A 81 -21.22 -16.38 2.76
C HIS A 81 -19.71 -16.07 2.79
N LEU A 82 -19.30 -14.80 2.98
CA LEU A 82 -17.87 -14.42 2.95
C LEU A 82 -16.98 -15.22 3.93
N TYR A 83 -17.46 -15.51 5.14
CA TYR A 83 -16.76 -16.39 6.10
C TYR A 83 -16.56 -17.85 5.65
N THR A 84 -17.10 -18.30 4.52
CA THR A 84 -16.72 -19.61 3.94
C THR A 84 -15.35 -19.57 3.27
N VAL A 85 -14.74 -18.39 3.12
CA VAL A 85 -13.40 -18.18 2.54
C VAL A 85 -12.27 -18.50 3.55
N ALA A 86 -12.57 -19.20 4.64
CA ALA A 86 -11.62 -19.51 5.71
C ALA A 86 -10.45 -20.39 5.23
N TRP A 87 -9.31 -20.24 5.91
CA TRP A 87 -8.16 -21.13 5.81
C TRP A 87 -8.06 -22.00 7.07
N PRO A 88 -7.77 -23.31 6.98
CA PRO A 88 -7.57 -24.08 5.75
C PRO A 88 -8.85 -24.21 4.94
N ALA A 89 -8.70 -24.35 3.62
CA ALA A 89 -9.81 -24.73 2.76
C ALA A 89 -10.20 -26.16 3.13
N TYR A 90 -11.39 -26.35 3.71
CA TYR A 90 -11.97 -27.66 3.97
C TYR A 90 -12.69 -28.17 2.72
#